data_AF-A0A554ID95-F1
#
_entry.id   AF-A0A554ID95-F1
#
_cell.length_a   1.000
_cell.length_b   1.000
_cell.length_c   1.000
_cell.angle_alpha   90.00
_cell.angle_beta   90.00
_cell.angle_gamma   90.00
#
_symmetry.space_group_name_H-M   'P 1'
#
loop_
_entity.id
_entity.type
_entity.pdbx_description
1 polymer ?
#
loop_
_entity_poly.entity_id
_entity_poly.type
_entity_poly.pdbx_seq_one_letter_code
_entity_poly.pdbx_strand_id
1 'polypeptide(L)'
;MSKQRHTKHAKPKKHSAANQRKAPVIELLDHDGFPIQDGDVIELLNHGEFPHASPNVVTIAQYAITDEPLLEWPAPIQKQVEKMYDQMHEDPASAIPELERLIQKYPHVPQFYNYLGVAYENLGEHEQSIFWLYECYRCYPDYLFAKTNLIHHYLSQKNLGEAEKILDGKFDLKQLYPHRDVFHFTEVVCFCGAVGKYFWLKGNWRRAELYYGILKKLDPDNYHTRWLQCRLHPFAYLFTSLFSWHIVDIILAALVYLFAIFIGLPLLILDIIWRNTVGRLVNKMLGN
;
A
#
# COMPACT_ATOMS: atom_id res chain seq x y z
N MET A 1 54.33 -4.76 -5.97
CA MET A 1 53.24 -5.77 -5.95
C MET A 1 52.08 -5.19 -5.16
N SER A 2 51.04 -4.77 -5.87
CA SER A 2 49.87 -4.05 -5.36
C SER A 2 48.98 -4.99 -4.54
N LYS A 3 48.82 -4.69 -3.24
CA LYS A 3 47.84 -5.37 -2.37
C LYS A 3 46.43 -5.02 -2.86
N GLN A 4 45.66 -6.05 -3.18
CA GLN A 4 44.26 -5.98 -3.60
C GLN A 4 43.44 -5.07 -2.66
N ARG A 5 42.86 -4.01 -3.23
CA ARG A 5 41.83 -3.20 -2.58
C ARG A 5 40.56 -4.05 -2.47
N HIS A 6 40.24 -4.51 -1.27
CA HIS A 6 38.97 -5.15 -0.99
C HIS A 6 37.80 -4.23 -1.40
N THR A 7 36.82 -4.85 -2.06
CA THR A 7 35.73 -4.31 -2.87
C THR A 7 34.78 -3.37 -2.11
N LYS A 8 34.60 -2.13 -2.60
CA LYS A 8 33.67 -1.10 -2.10
C LYS A 8 32.26 -1.18 -2.72
N HIS A 9 31.79 -2.37 -3.09
CA HIS A 9 30.50 -2.54 -3.76
C HIS A 9 29.57 -3.41 -2.93
N ALA A 10 28.28 -3.06 -2.91
CA ALA A 10 27.23 -3.93 -2.40
C ALA A 10 27.29 -5.26 -3.13
N LYS A 11 27.07 -6.34 -2.38
CA LYS A 11 26.92 -7.68 -2.96
C LYS A 11 25.44 -8.05 -2.98
N PRO A 12 24.98 -8.75 -4.02
CA PRO A 12 23.64 -9.34 -3.98
C PRO A 12 23.57 -10.34 -2.82
N LYS A 13 22.53 -10.23 -2.00
CA LYS A 13 22.30 -11.16 -0.91
C LYS A 13 21.85 -12.51 -1.47
N LYS A 14 22.40 -13.61 -0.96
CA LYS A 14 21.88 -14.94 -1.26
C LYS A 14 20.60 -15.15 -0.46
N HIS A 15 19.47 -15.17 -1.14
CA HIS A 15 18.18 -15.37 -0.51
C HIS A 15 17.87 -16.85 -0.34
N SER A 16 17.37 -17.23 0.84
CA SER A 16 16.81 -18.56 1.07
C SER A 16 15.47 -18.69 0.35
N ALA A 17 15.24 -19.79 -0.35
CA ALA A 17 13.95 -20.09 -0.97
C ALA A 17 12.79 -20.13 0.04
N ALA A 18 13.08 -20.33 1.33
CA ALA A 18 12.08 -20.41 2.40
C ALA A 18 11.41 -19.07 2.72
N ASN A 19 12.08 -17.93 2.48
CA ASN A 19 11.57 -16.58 2.80
C ASN A 19 11.04 -15.83 1.56
N GLN A 20 11.09 -16.47 0.39
CA GLN A 20 10.56 -15.91 -0.84
C GLN A 20 9.08 -16.24 -0.98
N ARG A 21 8.25 -15.21 -1.07
CA ARG A 21 6.87 -15.36 -1.53
C ARG A 21 6.92 -15.41 -3.05
N LYS A 22 6.34 -16.44 -3.66
CA LYS A 22 6.00 -16.33 -5.08
C LYS A 22 4.98 -15.19 -5.18
N ALA A 23 5.22 -14.22 -6.06
CA ALA A 23 4.20 -13.22 -6.35
C ALA A 23 2.87 -13.96 -6.59
N PRO A 24 1.74 -13.49 -6.03
CA PRO A 24 0.47 -14.19 -6.22
C PRO A 24 0.32 -14.43 -7.72
N VAL A 25 0.09 -15.68 -8.13
CA VAL A 25 -0.29 -15.97 -9.51
C VAL A 25 -1.65 -15.34 -9.65
N ILE A 26 -1.68 -14.10 -10.11
CA ILE A 26 -2.91 -13.45 -10.45
C ILE A 26 -3.15 -13.88 -11.87
N GLU A 27 -4.01 -14.88 -12.03
CA GLU A 27 -4.75 -15.14 -13.26
C GLU A 27 -5.62 -13.89 -13.53
N LEU A 28 -4.96 -12.79 -13.89
CA LEU A 28 -5.64 -11.62 -14.41
C LEU A 28 -5.62 -11.80 -15.91
N LEU A 29 -6.78 -12.24 -16.40
CA LEU A 29 -7.13 -12.41 -17.79
C LEU A 29 -6.51 -11.33 -18.68
N ASP A 30 -5.78 -11.79 -19.69
CA ASP A 30 -5.75 -11.16 -21.02
C ASP A 30 -5.68 -12.31 -22.04
N HIS A 31 -6.85 -12.80 -22.45
CA HIS A 31 -6.94 -13.46 -23.75
C HIS A 31 -7.02 -12.33 -24.76
N ASP A 32 -5.94 -12.19 -25.52
CA ASP A 32 -5.81 -11.36 -26.71
C ASP A 32 -5.54 -9.88 -26.43
N GLY A 33 -4.23 -9.55 -26.44
CA GLY A 33 -3.70 -8.21 -26.26
C GLY A 33 -4.61 -7.12 -26.83
N PHE A 34 -5.31 -6.45 -25.91
CA PHE A 34 -6.12 -5.22 -26.04
C PHE A 34 -6.69 -4.91 -27.44
N PRO A 35 -8.03 -4.99 -27.62
CA PRO A 35 -8.96 -4.05 -26.97
C PRO A 35 -10.28 -4.70 -26.49
N ILE A 36 -10.65 -4.53 -25.22
CA ILE A 36 -11.93 -5.06 -24.72
C ILE A 36 -13.08 -4.08 -25.05
N GLN A 37 -14.01 -4.51 -25.89
CA GLN A 37 -15.33 -3.88 -26.07
C GLN A 37 -16.25 -4.18 -24.87
N ASP A 38 -17.22 -3.31 -24.62
CA ASP A 38 -17.94 -3.14 -23.33
C ASP A 38 -18.82 -4.31 -22.81
N GLY A 39 -18.76 -5.50 -23.40
CA GLY A 39 -19.64 -6.63 -23.05
C GLY A 39 -19.12 -7.59 -21.97
N ASP A 40 -17.81 -7.85 -21.91
CA ASP A 40 -17.30 -9.08 -21.28
C ASP A 40 -17.05 -8.96 -19.76
N VAL A 41 -17.17 -7.76 -19.20
CA VAL A 41 -16.87 -7.49 -17.78
C VAL A 41 -18.00 -7.97 -16.85
N ILE A 42 -19.24 -8.08 -17.35
CA ILE A 42 -20.41 -8.43 -16.54
C ILE A 42 -20.52 -9.95 -16.31
N GLU A 43 -19.99 -10.77 -17.23
CA GLU A 43 -20.16 -12.23 -17.19
C GLU A 43 -19.19 -12.92 -16.20
N LEU A 44 -18.03 -12.31 -15.97
CA LEU A 44 -16.98 -12.80 -15.06
C LEU A 44 -17.28 -12.61 -13.56
N LEU A 45 -18.21 -11.73 -13.19
CA LEU A 45 -18.58 -11.47 -11.80
C LEU A 45 -19.59 -12.49 -11.24
N ASN A 46 -20.26 -13.27 -12.09
CA ASN A 46 -21.41 -14.10 -11.70
C ASN A 46 -21.15 -15.63 -11.63
N HIS A 47 -20.09 -16.17 -12.24
CA HIS A 47 -19.88 -17.62 -12.30
C HIS A 47 -18.50 -18.03 -11.75
N GLY A 48 -18.50 -18.58 -10.54
CA GLY A 48 -17.32 -18.90 -9.73
C GLY A 48 -16.65 -20.25 -9.98
N GLU A 49 -16.50 -20.72 -11.22
CA GLU A 49 -15.65 -21.89 -11.51
C GLU A 49 -14.87 -21.74 -12.82
N PHE A 50 -13.57 -22.08 -12.76
CA PHE A 50 -12.61 -22.01 -13.87
C PHE A 50 -12.67 -23.29 -14.73
N PRO A 51 -12.84 -23.20 -16.07
CA PRO A 51 -12.71 -24.36 -16.96
C PRO A 51 -11.26 -24.68 -17.31
N HIS A 52 -11.01 -25.97 -17.49
CA HIS A 52 -9.74 -26.68 -17.64
C HIS A 52 -8.65 -26.07 -18.57
N ALA A 53 -7.41 -26.23 -18.12
CA ALA A 53 -6.16 -25.75 -18.72
C ALA A 53 -5.79 -26.38 -20.09
N SER A 54 -5.26 -25.54 -21.02
CA SER A 54 -4.34 -25.85 -22.15
C SER A 54 -3.83 -24.55 -22.85
N PRO A 55 -2.81 -24.60 -23.73
CA PRO A 55 -1.41 -24.22 -23.54
C PRO A 55 -1.05 -22.71 -23.70
N ASN A 56 -1.99 -21.77 -23.56
CA ASN A 56 -1.73 -20.32 -23.66
C ASN A 56 -1.83 -19.61 -22.31
N VAL A 57 -1.00 -20.03 -21.35
CA VAL A 57 -1.03 -19.52 -19.97
C VAL A 57 -0.09 -18.32 -19.83
N VAL A 58 -0.63 -17.12 -19.55
CA VAL A 58 0.16 -15.99 -19.04
C VAL A 58 0.09 -16.01 -17.52
N THR A 59 1.18 -16.47 -16.91
CA THR A 59 1.37 -16.45 -15.46
C THR A 59 2.03 -15.13 -15.07
N ILE A 60 1.36 -14.27 -14.28
CA ILE A 60 2.04 -13.15 -13.58
C ILE A 60 2.80 -13.73 -12.38
N ALA A 61 3.85 -14.52 -12.65
CA ALA A 61 4.83 -14.95 -11.66
C ALA A 61 6.17 -15.26 -12.36
N GLN A 62 6.79 -14.22 -12.91
CA GLN A 62 8.15 -14.30 -13.46
C GLN A 62 9.23 -13.91 -12.44
N TYR A 63 8.83 -13.48 -11.25
CA TYR A 63 9.76 -13.08 -10.18
C TYR A 63 9.21 -13.43 -8.79
N ALA A 64 10.12 -13.62 -7.84
CA ALA A 64 9.83 -13.80 -6.43
C ALA A 64 9.83 -12.45 -5.69
N ILE A 65 9.05 -12.38 -4.62
CA ILE A 65 8.97 -11.25 -3.70
C ILE A 65 9.59 -11.67 -2.37
N THR A 66 10.46 -10.85 -1.81
CA THR A 66 11.09 -11.12 -0.52
C THR A 66 10.99 -9.91 0.41
N ASP A 67 10.89 -10.17 1.71
CA ASP A 67 11.01 -9.15 2.76
C ASP A 67 12.48 -8.97 3.19
N GLU A 68 13.40 -9.78 2.65
CA GLU A 68 14.83 -9.67 2.96
C GLU A 68 15.51 -8.58 2.12
N PRO A 69 16.45 -7.81 2.71
CA PRO A 69 17.24 -6.84 1.96
C PRO A 69 17.98 -7.49 0.79
N LEU A 70 17.81 -6.97 -0.42
CA LEU A 70 18.43 -7.53 -1.64
C LEU A 70 19.93 -7.23 -1.76
N LEU A 71 20.35 -6.12 -1.18
CA LEU A 71 21.72 -5.62 -1.23
C LEU A 71 22.32 -5.67 0.17
N GLU A 72 23.53 -6.21 0.27
CA GLU A 72 24.32 -6.16 1.50
C GLU A 72 25.56 -5.29 1.29
N TRP A 73 25.64 -4.24 2.10
CA TRP A 73 26.84 -3.41 2.19
C TRP A 73 27.82 -3.97 3.24
N PRO A 74 29.12 -3.59 3.17
CA PRO A 74 30.02 -3.82 4.29
C PRO A 74 29.42 -3.31 5.60
N ALA A 75 29.59 -4.04 6.70
CA ALA A 75 28.91 -3.79 7.98
C ALA A 75 28.89 -2.31 8.44
N PRO A 76 29.96 -1.52 8.30
CA PRO A 76 29.92 -0.11 8.67
C PRO A 76 28.94 0.74 7.85
N ILE A 77 28.76 0.44 6.56
CA ILE A 77 27.82 1.15 5.68
C ILE A 77 26.41 0.61 5.91
N GLN A 78 26.27 -0.72 6.03
CA GLN A 78 24.98 -1.36 6.27
C GLN A 78 24.29 -0.81 7.53
N LYS A 79 25.04 -0.67 8.63
CA LYS A 79 24.54 -0.08 9.87
C LYS A 79 24.04 1.37 9.68
N GLN A 80 24.69 2.15 8.82
CA GLN A 80 24.24 3.51 8.52
C GLN A 80 22.99 3.51 7.65
N VAL A 81 22.89 2.60 6.68
CA VAL A 81 21.68 2.43 5.86
C VAL A 81 20.47 2.10 6.74
N GLU A 82 20.62 1.14 7.66
CA GLU A 82 19.56 0.76 8.60
C GLU A 82 19.18 1.93 9.51
N LYS A 83 20.17 2.57 10.15
CA LYS A 83 19.94 3.74 11.02
C LYS A 83 19.21 4.86 10.28
N MET A 84 19.64 5.20 9.07
CA MET A 84 19.04 6.29 8.31
C MET A 84 17.63 5.95 7.82
N TYR A 85 17.34 4.68 7.54
CA TYR A 85 16.00 4.24 7.16
C TYR A 85 14.98 4.50 8.27
N ASP A 86 15.34 4.22 9.52
CA ASP A 86 14.47 4.49 10.67
C ASP A 86 14.36 6.01 10.91
N GLN A 87 15.50 6.70 10.96
CA GLN A 87 15.53 8.14 11.27
C GLN A 87 14.81 9.01 10.24
N MET A 88 14.84 8.67 8.94
CA MET A 88 14.13 9.47 7.93
C MET A 88 12.60 9.45 8.08
N HIS A 89 12.04 8.48 8.82
CA HIS A 89 10.61 8.40 9.12
C HIS A 89 10.29 8.99 10.49
N GLU A 90 11.13 8.73 11.50
CA GLU A 90 10.89 9.16 12.88
C GLU A 90 11.22 10.63 13.14
N ASP A 91 12.37 11.10 12.65
CA ASP A 91 12.86 12.47 12.79
C ASP A 91 13.60 12.92 11.51
N PRO A 92 12.85 13.27 10.45
CA PRO A 92 13.42 13.64 9.16
C PRO A 92 14.38 14.84 9.25
N ALA A 93 14.09 15.80 10.14
CA ALA A 93 14.90 17.01 10.33
C ALA A 93 16.32 16.68 10.82
N SER A 94 16.45 15.73 11.77
CA SER A 94 17.75 15.26 12.23
C SER A 94 18.44 14.32 11.23
N ALA A 95 17.69 13.60 10.39
CA ALA A 95 18.25 12.68 9.40
C ALA A 95 18.99 13.42 8.27
N ILE A 96 18.46 14.55 7.79
CA ILE A 96 19.00 15.33 6.67
C ILE A 96 20.50 15.64 6.79
N PRO A 97 21.00 16.32 7.84
CA PRO A 97 22.42 16.69 7.91
C PRO A 97 23.35 15.47 8.01
N GLU A 98 22.88 14.35 8.56
CA GLU A 98 23.66 13.12 8.59
C GLU A 98 23.67 12.43 7.23
N LEU A 99 22.53 12.41 6.52
CA LEU A 99 22.42 11.90 5.15
C LEU A 99 23.32 12.68 4.19
N GLU A 100 23.37 14.01 4.28
CA GLU A 100 24.28 14.85 3.49
C GLU A 100 25.75 14.46 3.70
N ARG A 101 26.17 14.27 4.96
CA ARG A 101 27.53 13.79 5.29
C ARG A 101 27.78 12.38 4.76
N LEU A 102 26.79 11.48 4.86
CA LEU A 102 26.90 10.11 4.38
C LEU A 102 27.00 10.06 2.85
N ILE A 103 26.30 10.94 2.13
CA ILE A 103 26.44 11.10 0.67
C ILE A 103 27.85 11.54 0.31
N GLN A 104 28.42 12.52 1.02
CA GLN A 104 29.81 12.95 0.77
C GLN A 104 30.82 11.82 1.04
N LYS A 105 30.58 11.02 2.09
CA LYS A 105 31.49 9.93 2.51
C LYS A 105 31.34 8.66 1.66
N TYR A 106 30.11 8.34 1.26
CA TYR A 106 29.72 7.13 0.55
C TYR A 106 28.82 7.47 -0.65
N PRO A 107 29.34 8.22 -1.65
CA PRO A 107 28.52 8.71 -2.75
C PRO A 107 27.96 7.59 -3.63
N HIS A 108 28.50 6.37 -3.52
CA HIS A 108 28.12 5.17 -4.29
C HIS A 108 26.92 4.40 -3.71
N VAL A 109 26.32 4.89 -2.62
CA VAL A 109 25.20 4.23 -1.91
C VAL A 109 23.89 4.95 -2.27
N PRO A 110 23.11 4.46 -3.25
CA PRO A 110 21.89 5.14 -3.72
C PRO A 110 20.83 5.32 -2.62
N GLN A 111 20.82 4.42 -1.62
CA GLN A 111 19.92 4.50 -0.48
C GLN A 111 20.00 5.86 0.22
N PHE A 112 21.19 6.45 0.39
CA PHE A 112 21.32 7.73 1.09
C PHE A 112 20.69 8.90 0.33
N TYR A 113 20.83 8.93 -0.99
CA TYR A 113 20.17 9.96 -1.82
C TYR A 113 18.65 9.82 -1.76
N ASN A 114 18.16 8.58 -1.84
CA ASN A 114 16.73 8.30 -1.76
C ASN A 114 16.16 8.65 -0.38
N TYR A 115 16.86 8.29 0.69
CA TYR A 115 16.44 8.62 2.05
C TYR A 115 16.45 10.12 2.29
N LEU A 116 17.41 10.85 1.70
CA LEU A 116 17.43 12.31 1.78
C LEU A 116 16.23 12.92 1.07
N GLY A 117 15.90 12.44 -0.13
CA GLY A 117 14.69 12.85 -0.84
C GLY A 117 13.41 12.59 -0.04
N VAL A 118 13.27 11.39 0.52
CA VAL A 118 12.12 11.01 1.37
C VAL A 118 12.06 11.85 2.66
N ALA A 119 13.20 12.14 3.29
CA ALA A 119 13.23 12.98 4.49
C ALA A 119 12.71 14.40 4.20
N TYR A 120 13.13 15.01 3.07
CA TYR A 120 12.58 16.30 2.64
C TYR A 120 11.09 16.22 2.32
N GLU A 121 10.63 15.14 1.67
CA GLU A 121 9.20 14.93 1.39
C GLU A 121 8.38 14.89 2.69
N ASN A 122 8.87 14.18 3.71
CA ASN A 122 8.23 14.09 5.02
C ASN A 122 8.17 15.44 5.77
N LEU A 123 9.03 16.40 5.42
CA LEU A 123 8.97 17.78 5.92
C LEU A 123 8.12 18.71 5.04
N GLY A 124 7.60 18.24 3.90
CA GLY A 124 6.87 19.06 2.94
C GLY A 124 7.76 19.92 2.04
N GLU A 125 9.09 19.71 2.08
CA GLU A 125 10.09 20.43 1.30
C GLU A 125 10.22 19.81 -0.11
N HIS A 126 9.13 19.89 -0.89
CA HIS A 126 8.98 19.17 -2.15
C HIS A 126 10.05 19.47 -3.20
N GLU A 127 10.57 20.71 -3.26
CA GLU A 127 11.64 21.09 -4.19
C GLU A 127 12.98 20.41 -3.88
N GLN A 128 13.31 20.25 -2.60
CA GLN A 128 14.52 19.54 -2.18
C GLN A 128 14.35 18.03 -2.33
N SER A 129 13.17 17.52 -1.99
CA SER A 129 12.77 16.12 -2.23
C SER A 129 13.00 15.72 -3.69
N ILE A 130 12.43 16.48 -4.63
CA ILE A 130 12.55 16.17 -6.06
C ILE A 130 13.98 16.30 -6.56
N PHE A 131 14.74 17.28 -6.07
CA PHE A 131 16.15 17.45 -6.43
C PHE A 131 16.96 16.20 -6.07
N TRP A 132 16.88 15.72 -4.82
CA TRP A 132 17.67 14.57 -4.37
C TRP A 132 17.21 13.24 -4.98
N LEU A 133 15.89 13.07 -5.20
CA LEU A 133 15.37 11.90 -5.92
C LEU A 133 15.83 11.88 -7.38
N TYR A 134 15.85 13.05 -8.04
CA TYR A 134 16.35 13.17 -9.41
C TYR A 134 17.85 12.91 -9.48
N GLU A 135 18.65 13.44 -8.55
CA GLU A 135 20.08 13.14 -8.46
C GLU A 135 20.36 11.67 -8.21
N CYS A 136 19.56 11.01 -7.37
CA CYS A 136 19.61 9.56 -7.18
C CYS A 136 19.35 8.82 -8.50
N TYR A 137 18.27 9.16 -9.20
CA TYR A 137 17.90 8.55 -10.48
C TYR A 137 18.96 8.78 -11.56
N ARG A 138 19.50 9.99 -11.66
CA ARG A 138 20.54 10.38 -12.62
C ARG A 138 21.84 9.62 -12.40
N CYS A 139 22.25 9.43 -11.14
CA CYS A 139 23.49 8.72 -10.80
C CYS A 139 23.30 7.20 -10.77
N TYR A 140 22.09 6.72 -10.43
CA TYR A 140 21.75 5.32 -10.23
C TYR A 140 20.44 4.96 -10.95
N PRO A 141 20.45 4.94 -12.30
CA PRO A 141 19.23 4.69 -13.07
C PRO A 141 18.62 3.30 -12.83
N ASP A 142 19.38 2.33 -12.33
CA ASP A 142 18.86 1.00 -12.00
C ASP A 142 18.29 0.90 -10.57
N TYR A 143 18.36 1.96 -9.78
CA TYR A 143 17.80 1.98 -8.43
C TYR A 143 16.30 2.29 -8.47
N LEU A 144 15.47 1.24 -8.34
CA LEU A 144 14.03 1.28 -8.55
C LEU A 144 13.27 2.27 -7.65
N PHE A 145 13.70 2.46 -6.40
CA PHE A 145 13.02 3.41 -5.50
C PHE A 145 13.10 4.86 -6.02
N ALA A 146 14.23 5.28 -6.59
CA ALA A 146 14.34 6.62 -7.16
C ALA A 146 13.35 6.83 -8.32
N LYS A 147 13.28 5.89 -9.26
CA LYS A 147 12.28 5.92 -10.35
C LYS A 147 10.87 6.02 -9.81
N THR A 148 10.53 5.15 -8.86
CA THR A 148 9.17 5.02 -8.33
C THR A 148 8.75 6.28 -7.56
N ASN A 149 9.65 6.85 -6.76
CA ASN A 149 9.40 8.09 -6.03
C ASN A 149 9.21 9.29 -6.97
N LEU A 150 10.03 9.40 -8.03
CA LEU A 150 9.85 10.41 -9.07
C LEU A 150 8.51 10.29 -9.78
N ILE A 151 8.11 9.06 -10.15
CA ILE A 151 6.79 8.81 -10.75
C ILE A 151 5.68 9.27 -9.80
N HIS A 152 5.71 8.85 -8.53
CA HIS A 152 4.70 9.25 -7.55
C HIS A 152 4.59 10.77 -7.39
N HIS A 153 5.72 11.47 -7.39
CA HIS A 153 5.79 12.92 -7.34
C HIS A 153 5.15 13.56 -8.57
N TYR A 154 5.51 13.15 -9.79
CA TYR A 154 4.87 13.70 -10.98
C TYR A 154 3.37 13.40 -11.05
N LEU A 155 2.94 12.22 -10.59
CA LEU A 155 1.53 11.87 -10.51
C LEU A 155 0.77 12.65 -9.45
N SER A 156 1.39 13.07 -8.34
CA SER A 156 0.73 13.93 -7.34
C SER A 156 0.43 15.32 -7.91
N GLN A 157 1.28 15.80 -8.81
CA GLN A 157 1.08 17.05 -9.56
C GLN A 157 0.23 16.87 -10.83
N LYS A 158 -0.34 15.68 -11.07
CA LYS A 158 -1.05 15.32 -12.32
C LYS A 158 -0.21 15.51 -13.59
N ASN A 159 1.12 15.57 -13.47
CA ASN A 159 2.03 15.63 -14.60
C ASN A 159 2.24 14.22 -15.17
N LEU A 160 1.28 13.75 -15.96
CA LEU A 160 1.33 12.44 -16.59
C LEU A 160 2.48 12.31 -17.60
N GLY A 161 2.90 13.42 -18.22
CA GLY A 161 3.95 13.42 -19.24
C GLY A 161 5.31 12.99 -18.69
N GLU A 162 5.77 13.59 -17.58
CA GLU A 162 7.05 13.20 -16.97
C GLU A 162 6.99 11.80 -16.35
N ALA A 163 5.86 11.42 -15.74
CA ALA A 163 5.65 10.06 -15.26
C ALA A 163 5.74 9.02 -16.40
N GLU A 164 5.14 9.31 -17.56
CA GLU A 164 5.17 8.44 -18.74
C GLU A 164 6.58 8.30 -19.33
N LYS A 165 7.40 9.36 -19.29
CA LYS A 165 8.81 9.28 -19.71
C LYS A 165 9.63 8.34 -18.84
N ILE A 166 9.42 8.33 -17.53
CA ILE A 166 10.16 7.43 -16.61
C ILE A 166 9.66 6.00 -16.74
N LEU A 167 8.34 5.81 -16.88
CA LEU A 167 7.75 4.49 -17.11
C LEU A 167 8.18 3.92 -18.48
N ASP A 168 8.33 4.75 -19.50
CA ASP A 168 8.81 4.38 -20.83
C ASP A 168 8.03 3.19 -21.43
N GLY A 169 6.71 3.19 -21.24
CA GLY A 169 5.82 2.11 -21.67
C GLY A 169 6.00 0.78 -20.92
N LYS A 170 6.84 0.72 -19.89
CA LYS A 170 7.13 -0.48 -19.09
C LYS A 170 6.33 -0.44 -17.80
N PHE A 171 5.30 -1.28 -17.75
CA PHE A 171 4.32 -1.30 -16.65
C PHE A 171 4.44 -2.56 -15.77
N ASP A 172 5.43 -3.40 -16.04
CA ASP A 172 5.79 -4.55 -15.20
C ASP A 172 7.27 -4.51 -14.80
N LEU A 173 7.59 -5.04 -13.63
CA LEU A 173 8.95 -5.04 -13.10
C LEU A 173 9.93 -5.85 -13.96
N LYS A 174 9.49 -6.91 -14.65
CA LYS A 174 10.34 -7.64 -15.60
C LYS A 174 10.59 -6.89 -16.89
N GLN A 175 9.68 -6.02 -17.30
CA GLN A 175 9.92 -5.14 -18.44
C GLN A 175 10.99 -4.09 -18.08
N LEU A 176 10.97 -3.58 -16.84
CA LEU A 176 11.97 -2.62 -16.35
C LEU A 176 13.32 -3.28 -16.00
N TYR A 177 13.30 -4.48 -15.44
CA TYR A 177 14.48 -5.20 -14.96
C TYR A 177 14.43 -6.68 -15.40
N PRO A 178 14.64 -6.97 -16.70
CA PRO A 178 14.50 -8.33 -17.23
C PRO A 178 15.43 -9.33 -16.55
N HIS A 179 16.60 -8.87 -16.08
CA HIS A 179 17.61 -9.70 -15.42
C HIS A 179 17.34 -9.96 -13.92
N ARG A 180 16.31 -9.35 -13.32
CA ARG A 180 16.01 -9.51 -11.89
C ARG A 180 14.89 -10.52 -11.68
N ASP A 181 15.19 -11.63 -11.03
CA ASP A 181 14.18 -12.65 -10.68
C ASP A 181 13.61 -12.47 -9.27
N VAL A 182 14.16 -11.56 -8.48
CA VAL A 182 13.73 -11.29 -7.09
C VAL A 182 13.61 -9.78 -6.87
N PHE A 183 12.50 -9.38 -6.27
CA PHE A 183 12.23 -8.00 -5.86
C PHE A 183 11.88 -7.95 -4.38
N HIS A 184 12.24 -6.83 -3.75
CA HIS A 184 11.82 -6.57 -2.39
C HIS A 184 10.31 -6.28 -2.37
N PHE A 185 9.62 -6.70 -1.33
CA PHE A 185 8.19 -6.45 -1.17
C PHE A 185 7.81 -4.98 -1.36
N THR A 186 8.53 -4.05 -0.71
CA THR A 186 8.30 -2.61 -0.86
C THR A 186 8.53 -2.11 -2.29
N GLU A 187 9.49 -2.68 -3.03
CA GLU A 187 9.69 -2.32 -4.45
C GLU A 187 8.45 -2.64 -5.27
N VAL A 188 7.87 -3.84 -5.08
CA VAL A 188 6.68 -4.29 -5.80
C VAL A 188 5.48 -3.42 -5.45
N VAL A 189 5.23 -3.21 -4.15
CA VAL A 189 4.08 -2.44 -3.69
C VAL A 189 4.15 -0.97 -4.14
N CYS A 190 5.31 -0.32 -4.01
CA CYS A 190 5.47 1.05 -4.47
C CYS A 190 5.33 1.17 -5.98
N PHE A 191 5.89 0.23 -6.75
CA PHE A 191 5.80 0.23 -8.21
C PHE A 191 4.36 0.00 -8.70
N CYS A 192 3.69 -1.05 -8.20
CA CYS A 192 2.30 -1.31 -8.54
C CYS A 192 1.39 -0.13 -8.14
N GLY A 193 1.66 0.51 -6.99
CA GLY A 193 0.98 1.73 -6.58
C GLY A 193 1.14 2.88 -7.56
N ALA A 194 2.37 3.10 -8.04
CA ALA A 194 2.68 4.15 -9.02
C ALA A 194 1.96 3.90 -10.34
N VAL A 195 2.03 2.67 -10.86
CA VAL A 195 1.43 2.32 -12.14
C VAL A 195 -0.10 2.31 -12.07
N GLY A 196 -0.69 1.79 -11.00
CA GLY A 196 -2.14 1.84 -10.78
C GLY A 196 -2.65 3.29 -10.72
N LYS A 197 -1.95 4.17 -9.98
CA LYS A 197 -2.25 5.60 -9.92
C LYS A 197 -2.12 6.27 -11.29
N TYR A 198 -1.10 5.93 -12.08
CA TYR A 198 -0.91 6.43 -13.44
C TYR A 198 -2.09 6.07 -14.33
N PHE A 199 -2.50 4.79 -14.37
CA PHE A 199 -3.62 4.37 -15.21
C PHE A 199 -4.96 4.97 -14.77
N TRP A 200 -5.17 5.12 -13.46
CA TRP A 200 -6.33 5.82 -12.94
C TRP A 200 -6.39 7.27 -13.45
N LEU A 201 -5.29 8.02 -13.32
CA LEU A 201 -5.21 9.41 -13.77
C LEU A 201 -5.30 9.55 -15.31
N LYS A 202 -4.81 8.55 -16.06
CA LYS A 202 -4.95 8.48 -17.52
C LYS A 202 -6.38 8.13 -17.97
N GLY A 203 -7.28 7.77 -17.05
CA GLY A 203 -8.66 7.36 -17.34
C GLY A 203 -8.81 5.89 -17.73
N ASN A 204 -7.74 5.10 -17.67
CA ASN A 204 -7.78 3.66 -17.91
C ASN A 204 -8.07 2.91 -16.60
N TRP A 205 -9.32 2.97 -16.18
CA TRP A 205 -9.79 2.38 -14.93
C TRP A 205 -9.62 0.85 -14.89
N ARG A 206 -9.75 0.15 -16.02
CA ARG A 206 -9.55 -1.31 -16.10
C ARG A 206 -8.12 -1.69 -15.72
N ARG A 207 -7.12 -0.98 -16.25
CA ARG A 207 -5.73 -1.20 -15.84
C ARG A 207 -5.48 -0.78 -14.40
N ALA A 208 -6.09 0.30 -13.91
CA ALA A 208 -5.98 0.66 -12.50
C ALA A 208 -6.54 -0.43 -11.56
N GLU A 209 -7.67 -1.05 -11.93
CA GLU A 209 -8.30 -2.17 -11.23
C GLU A 209 -7.37 -3.39 -11.16
N LEU A 210 -6.64 -3.68 -12.24
CA LEU A 210 -5.61 -4.71 -12.28
C LEU A 210 -4.60 -4.54 -11.15
N TYR A 211 -3.95 -3.36 -11.08
CA TYR A 211 -2.94 -3.05 -10.06
C TYR A 211 -3.53 -3.00 -8.66
N TYR A 212 -4.78 -2.54 -8.51
CA TYR A 212 -5.50 -2.63 -7.24
C TYR A 212 -5.66 -4.09 -6.79
N GLY A 213 -6.03 -5.00 -7.68
CA GLY A 213 -6.13 -6.43 -7.39
C GLY A 213 -4.80 -7.04 -6.91
N ILE A 214 -3.68 -6.65 -7.54
CA ILE A 214 -2.33 -7.04 -7.10
C ILE A 214 -2.06 -6.55 -5.69
N LEU A 215 -2.23 -5.25 -5.48
CA LEU A 215 -1.96 -4.58 -4.22
C LEU A 215 -2.83 -5.10 -3.09
N LYS A 216 -4.12 -5.35 -3.34
CA LYS A 216 -5.04 -5.95 -2.37
C LYS A 216 -4.62 -7.35 -1.94
N LYS A 217 -4.05 -8.16 -2.84
CA LYS A 217 -3.53 -9.49 -2.50
C LYS A 217 -2.20 -9.43 -1.73
N LEU A 218 -1.35 -8.46 -2.06
CA LEU A 218 -0.04 -8.30 -1.42
C LEU A 218 -0.13 -7.66 -0.03
N ASP A 219 -0.87 -6.56 0.06
CA ASP A 219 -0.99 -5.71 1.25
C ASP A 219 -2.30 -4.90 1.21
N PRO A 220 -3.42 -5.46 1.70
CA PRO A 220 -4.72 -4.78 1.74
C PRO A 220 -4.67 -3.41 2.45
N ASP A 221 -3.80 -3.28 3.45
CA ASP A 221 -3.74 -2.12 4.32
C ASP A 221 -2.77 -1.04 3.85
N ASN A 222 -2.00 -1.33 2.79
CA ASN A 222 -1.07 -0.38 2.22
C ASN A 222 -1.74 0.92 1.78
N TYR A 223 -1.02 2.04 1.93
CA TYR A 223 -1.44 3.34 1.42
C TYR A 223 -1.85 3.29 -0.06
N HIS A 224 -1.07 2.64 -0.92
CA HIS A 224 -1.36 2.57 -2.35
C HIS A 224 -2.63 1.75 -2.64
N THR A 225 -2.83 0.65 -1.91
CA THR A 225 -4.04 -0.19 -2.01
C THR A 225 -5.28 0.61 -1.66
N ARG A 226 -5.25 1.29 -0.51
CA ARG A 226 -6.38 2.12 -0.03
C ARG A 226 -6.63 3.31 -0.96
N TRP A 227 -5.57 3.93 -1.48
CA TRP A 227 -5.68 5.05 -2.42
C TRP A 227 -6.43 4.65 -3.70
N LEU A 228 -6.17 3.45 -4.23
CA LEU A 228 -6.87 2.91 -5.38
C LEU A 228 -8.28 2.44 -5.02
N GLN A 229 -8.45 1.74 -3.88
CA GLN A 229 -9.74 1.26 -3.41
C GLN A 229 -10.77 2.39 -3.28
N CYS A 230 -10.41 3.51 -2.66
CA CYS A 230 -11.33 4.61 -2.43
C CYS A 230 -11.75 5.34 -3.73
N ARG A 231 -11.01 5.12 -4.83
CA ARG A 231 -11.25 5.72 -6.14
C ARG A 231 -12.00 4.79 -7.09
N LEU A 232 -11.59 3.53 -7.14
CA LEU A 232 -12.21 2.50 -7.98
C LEU A 232 -13.52 1.99 -7.39
N HIS A 233 -13.57 1.86 -6.05
CA HIS A 233 -14.70 1.29 -5.31
C HIS A 233 -15.18 2.23 -4.19
N PRO A 234 -15.59 3.48 -4.51
CA PRO A 234 -15.90 4.50 -3.50
C PRO A 234 -17.03 4.04 -2.55
N PHE A 235 -18.08 3.40 -3.07
CA PHE A 235 -19.20 2.92 -2.24
C PHE A 235 -18.79 1.79 -1.29
N ALA A 236 -18.04 0.80 -1.78
CA ALA A 236 -17.54 -0.27 -0.93
C ALA A 236 -16.58 0.27 0.13
N TYR A 237 -15.72 1.22 -0.24
CA TYR A 237 -14.79 1.87 0.69
C TYR A 237 -15.52 2.67 1.78
N LEU A 238 -16.50 3.51 1.40
CA LEU A 238 -17.34 4.23 2.35
C LEU A 238 -18.09 3.26 3.27
N PHE A 239 -18.63 2.17 2.73
CA PHE A 239 -19.35 1.17 3.52
C PHE A 239 -18.43 0.51 4.55
N THR A 240 -17.21 0.10 4.16
CA THR A 240 -16.22 -0.46 5.10
C THR A 240 -15.72 0.54 6.14
N SER A 241 -15.71 1.84 5.81
CA SER A 241 -15.29 2.91 6.73
C SER A 241 -16.40 3.28 7.72
N LEU A 242 -17.64 3.38 7.25
CA LEU A 242 -18.83 3.74 8.03
C LEU A 242 -19.37 2.57 8.87
N PHE A 243 -19.09 1.33 8.49
CA PHE A 243 -19.45 0.14 9.25
C PHE A 243 -18.21 -0.61 9.74
N SER A 244 -17.24 0.12 10.31
CA SER A 244 -16.32 -0.54 11.23
C SER A 244 -17.13 -1.13 12.40
N TRP A 245 -16.73 -2.29 12.93
CA TRP A 245 -17.40 -2.92 14.08
C TRP A 245 -17.66 -1.93 15.24
N HIS A 246 -16.78 -0.94 15.39
CA HIS A 246 -16.93 0.14 16.34
C HIS A 246 -18.19 1.01 16.13
N ILE A 247 -18.54 1.35 14.88
CA ILE A 247 -19.76 2.12 14.58
C ILE A 247 -21.00 1.24 14.80
N VAL A 248 -20.92 -0.05 14.48
CA VAL A 248 -21.98 -1.02 14.79
C VAL A 248 -22.22 -1.09 16.30
N ASP A 249 -21.15 -1.16 17.11
CA ASP A 249 -21.23 -1.16 18.57
C ASP A 249 -21.87 0.13 19.11
N ILE A 250 -21.50 1.29 18.56
CA ILE A 250 -22.09 2.59 18.94
C ILE A 250 -23.59 2.63 18.62
N ILE A 251 -24.00 2.17 17.43
CA ILE A 251 -25.41 2.14 17.03
C ILE A 251 -26.21 1.18 17.93
N LEU A 252 -25.68 -0.02 18.19
CA LEU A 252 -26.28 -0.99 19.11
C LEU A 252 -26.43 -0.42 20.52
N ALA A 253 -25.39 0.21 21.06
CA ALA A 253 -25.44 0.86 22.35
C ALA A 253 -26.53 1.95 22.39
N ALA A 254 -26.60 2.81 21.36
CA ALA A 254 -27.62 3.84 21.26
C ALA A 254 -29.04 3.26 21.23
N LEU A 255 -29.27 2.16 20.51
CA LEU A 255 -30.57 1.47 20.47
C LEU A 255 -30.94 0.87 21.84
N VAL A 256 -29.98 0.32 22.58
CA VAL A 256 -30.20 -0.18 23.95
C VAL A 256 -30.58 0.96 24.89
N TYR A 257 -29.90 2.12 24.81
CA TYR A 257 -30.25 3.29 25.61
C TYR A 257 -31.63 3.85 25.25
N LEU A 258 -31.97 3.92 23.96
CA LEU A 258 -33.30 4.33 23.52
C LEU A 258 -34.37 3.38 24.05
N PHE A 259 -34.15 2.06 23.99
CA PHE A 259 -35.07 1.08 24.57
C PHE A 259 -35.22 1.27 26.09
N ALA A 260 -34.13 1.48 26.82
CA ALA A 260 -34.15 1.74 28.25
C ALA A 260 -34.93 3.02 28.59
N ILE A 261 -34.79 4.08 27.80
CA ILE A 261 -35.46 5.37 28.02
C ILE A 261 -36.96 5.29 27.67
N PHE A 262 -37.31 4.69 26.53
CA PHE A 262 -38.68 4.73 26.02
C PHE A 262 -39.56 3.56 26.48
N ILE A 263 -38.97 2.45 26.93
CA ILE A 263 -39.71 1.27 27.39
C ILE A 263 -39.37 0.96 28.85
N GLY A 264 -38.07 0.90 29.19
CA GLY A 264 -37.63 0.58 30.55
C GLY A 264 -38.10 1.59 31.59
N LEU A 265 -37.86 2.88 31.36
CA LEU A 265 -38.18 3.96 32.30
C LEU A 265 -39.70 4.09 32.51
N PRO A 266 -40.56 4.08 31.47
CA PRO A 266 -42.01 4.14 31.67
C PRO A 266 -42.56 2.92 32.41
N LEU A 267 -42.05 1.72 32.15
CA LEU A 267 -42.45 0.52 32.89
C LEU A 267 -42.04 0.61 34.36
N LEU A 268 -40.85 1.12 34.66
CA LEU A 268 -40.41 1.37 36.03
C LEU A 268 -41.31 2.40 36.73
N ILE A 269 -41.67 3.49 36.05
CA ILE A 269 -42.59 4.51 36.57
C ILE A 269 -43.97 3.91 36.83
N LEU A 270 -44.49 3.08 35.92
CA LEU A 270 -45.77 2.38 36.10
C LEU A 270 -45.73 1.41 37.28
N ASP A 271 -44.64 0.66 37.49
CA ASP A 271 -44.47 -0.22 38.66
C ASP A 271 -44.41 0.59 39.97
N ILE A 272 -43.69 1.72 39.97
CA ILE A 272 -43.63 2.62 41.13
C ILE A 272 -45.02 3.20 41.45
N ILE A 273 -45.76 3.66 40.44
CA ILE A 273 -47.13 4.15 40.61
C ILE A 273 -48.02 3.04 41.15
N TRP A 274 -47.96 1.84 40.58
CA TRP A 274 -48.73 0.67 41.02
C TRP A 274 -48.44 0.36 42.49
N ARG A 275 -47.17 0.21 42.89
CA ARG A 275 -46.78 -0.09 44.28
C ARG A 275 -47.21 0.99 45.26
N ASN A 276 -47.17 2.27 44.86
CA ASN A 276 -47.41 3.38 45.78
C ASN A 276 -48.85 3.91 45.78
N THR A 277 -49.69 3.63 44.80
CA THR A 277 -51.08 4.12 44.76
C THR A 277 -52.08 2.99 44.60
N VAL A 278 -52.21 2.48 43.38
CA VAL A 278 -53.27 1.54 42.99
C VAL A 278 -53.16 0.20 43.72
N GLY A 279 -51.97 -0.38 43.81
CA GLY A 279 -51.74 -1.65 44.49
C GLY A 279 -52.02 -1.59 45.99
N ARG A 280 -51.70 -0.48 46.67
CA ARG A 280 -52.09 -0.26 48.08
C ARG A 280 -53.60 -0.14 48.25
N LEU A 281 -54.28 0.52 47.32
CA LEU A 281 -55.73 0.66 47.35
C LEU A 281 -56.45 -0.67 47.11
N VAL A 282 -55.94 -1.46 46.15
CA VAL A 282 -56.46 -2.79 45.82
C VAL A 282 -56.24 -3.77 46.97
N ASN A 283 -55.05 -3.81 47.58
CA ASN A 283 -54.80 -4.65 48.75
C ASN A 283 -55.74 -4.28 49.92
N LYS A 284 -55.94 -2.98 50.15
CA LYS A 284 -56.85 -2.47 51.18
C LYS A 284 -58.33 -2.81 50.92
N MET A 285 -58.74 -2.92 49.66
CA MET A 285 -60.10 -3.35 49.27
C MET A 285 -60.29 -4.88 49.31
N LEU A 286 -59.22 -5.65 49.09
CA LEU A 286 -59.24 -7.11 49.12
C LEU A 286 -59.01 -7.72 50.51
N GLY A 287 -58.78 -6.89 51.53
CA GLY A 287 -58.73 -7.33 52.94
C GLY A 287 -57.44 -8.03 53.37
N ASN A 288 -56.33 -7.79 52.65
CA ASN A 288 -54.98 -8.20 53.05
C ASN A 288 -54.17 -7.01 53.57
#